data_AF-A0A2S9FU23-F1
#
_entry.id   AF-A0A2S9FU23-F1
#
_cell.length_a   1.000
_cell.length_b   1.000
_cell.length_c   1.000
_cell.angle_alpha   90.00
_cell.angle_beta   90.00
_cell.angle_gamma   90.00
#
_symmetry.space_group_name_H-M   'P 1'
#
loop_
_entity.id
_entity.type
_entity.pdbx_description
1 polymer ?
#
loop_
_entity_poly.entity_id
_entity_poly.type
_entity_poly.pdbx_seq_one_letter_code
_entity_poly.pdbx_strand_id
1 'polypeptide(L)'
;ALVPGVSRSGATISAGLFLGMERELAARFGFLLAIPAVFASGSENRPDAFDPVGEGMSATGAQLLVSTVIAFVVGYAAVSWFLRFLVR
;
A
#
# COMPACT_ATOMS: atom_id res chain seq x y z
N ALA A 1 -8.17 -7.92 -2.18
CA ALA A 1 -7.85 -7.98 -0.74
C ALA A 1 -9.11 -7.69 0.07
N LEU A 2 -10.18 -8.44 -0.20
CA LEU A 2 -11.47 -8.30 0.47
C LEU A 2 -11.51 -9.10 1.78
N VAL A 3 -10.61 -10.09 1.90
CA VAL A 3 -10.41 -10.87 3.11
C VAL A 3 -9.32 -10.20 3.95
N PRO A 4 -9.63 -9.73 5.17
CA PRO A 4 -8.64 -9.14 6.06
C PRO A 4 -7.46 -10.11 6.31
N GLY A 5 -6.24 -9.57 6.33
CA GLY A 5 -5.02 -10.36 6.48
C GLY A 5 -4.44 -10.93 5.17
N VAL A 6 -5.21 -10.95 4.07
CA VAL A 6 -4.65 -11.32 2.76
C VAL A 6 -3.85 -10.14 2.18
N SER A 7 -2.55 -10.35 2.00
CA SER A 7 -1.67 -9.38 1.36
C SER A 7 -2.11 -9.10 -0.09
N ARG A 8 -2.46 -7.85 -0.40
CA ARG A 8 -2.85 -7.44 -1.76
C ARG A 8 -1.72 -7.66 -2.76
N SER A 9 -0.50 -7.24 -2.43
CA SER A 9 0.67 -7.41 -3.30
C SER A 9 0.98 -8.89 -3.48
N GLY A 10 0.92 -9.70 -2.42
CA GLY A 10 1.09 -11.15 -2.51
C GLY A 10 0.06 -11.80 -3.44
N ALA A 11 -1.23 -11.48 -3.26
CA ALA A 11 -2.30 -12.05 -4.07
C ALA A 11 -2.17 -11.68 -5.56
N THR A 12 -1.86 -10.42 -5.87
CA THR A 12 -1.71 -9.95 -7.27
C THR A 12 -0.46 -10.53 -7.93
N ILE A 13 0.67 -10.60 -7.23
CA ILE A 13 1.91 -11.19 -7.75
C ILE A 13 1.73 -12.69 -7.96
N SER A 14 1.18 -13.41 -6.97
CA SER A 14 0.95 -14.85 -7.09
C SER A 14 -0.01 -15.19 -8.23
N ALA A 15 -1.07 -14.39 -8.42
CA ALA A 15 -1.97 -14.54 -9.56
C ALA A 15 -1.23 -14.31 -10.89
N GLY A 16 -0.41 -13.26 -11.00
CA GLY A 16 0.40 -13.01 -12.19
C GLY A 16 1.37 -14.15 -12.52
N LEU A 17 2.04 -14.70 -11.50
CA LEU A 17 2.92 -15.86 -11.65
C LEU A 17 2.13 -17.11 -12.09
N PHE A 18 0.95 -17.35 -11.53
CA PHE A 18 0.09 -18.47 -11.91
C PHE A 18 -0.39 -18.37 -13.36
N LEU A 19 -0.56 -17.14 -13.87
CA LEU A 19 -0.88 -16.85 -15.26
C LEU A 19 0.34 -16.86 -16.20
N GLY A 20 1.53 -17.20 -15.70
CA GLY A 20 2.75 -17.32 -16.50
C GLY A 20 3.51 -16.01 -16.74
N MET A 21 3.23 -14.95 -15.98
CA MET A 21 4.01 -13.72 -16.04
C MET A 21 5.40 -13.91 -15.42
N GLU A 22 6.40 -13.20 -15.95
CA GLU A 22 7.71 -13.13 -15.29
C GLU A 22 7.61 -12.45 -13.92
N ARG A 23 8.46 -12.88 -12.98
CA ARG A 23 8.50 -12.38 -11.59
C ARG A 23 8.57 -10.86 -11.50
N GLU A 24 9.44 -10.25 -12.30
CA GLU A 24 9.61 -8.80 -12.33
C GLU A 24 8.36 -8.10 -12.86
N LEU A 25 7.76 -8.63 -13.94
CA LEU A 25 6.56 -8.07 -14.53
C LEU A 25 5.36 -8.18 -13.58
N ALA A 26 5.17 -9.35 -12.95
CA ALA A 26 4.11 -9.57 -11.97
C ALA A 26 4.23 -8.63 -10.77
N ALA A 27 5.45 -8.43 -10.25
CA ALA A 27 5.72 -7.49 -9.17
C ALA A 27 5.42 -6.03 -9.57
N ARG A 28 5.95 -5.57 -10.71
CA ARG A 28 5.71 -4.20 -11.21
C ARG A 28 4.23 -3.94 -11.44
N PHE A 29 3.55 -4.88 -12.08
CA PHE A 29 2.10 -4.80 -12.31
C PHE A 29 1.32 -4.72 -10.99
N GLY A 30 1.64 -5.57 -10.00
CA GLY A 30 1.01 -5.55 -8.69
C GLY A 30 1.18 -4.23 -7.93
N PHE A 31 2.36 -3.58 -8.02
CA PHE A 31 2.59 -2.26 -7.42
C PHE A 31 1.91 -1.13 -8.18
N LEU A 32 1.82 -1.18 -9.52
CA LEU A 32 1.10 -0.16 -10.29
C LEU A 32 -0.40 -0.22 -10.01
N LEU A 33 -0.97 -1.43 -9.94
CA LEU A 33 -2.38 -1.65 -9.64
C LEU A 33 -2.75 -1.20 -8.22
N ALA A 34 -1.78 -1.15 -7.30
CA ALA A 34 -1.96 -0.64 -5.95
C ALA A 34 -2.30 0.86 -5.89
N ILE A 35 -1.74 1.66 -6.79
CA ILE A 35 -1.82 3.13 -6.73
C ILE A 35 -3.29 3.62 -6.75
N PRO A 36 -4.12 3.28 -7.77
CA PRO A 36 -5.51 3.73 -7.80
C PRO A 36 -6.33 3.14 -6.64
N ALA A 37 -6.03 1.91 -6.22
CA ALA A 37 -6.76 1.25 -5.13
C ALA A 37 -6.50 1.92 -3.76
N VAL A 38 -5.24 2.23 -3.43
CA VAL A 38 -4.89 2.92 -2.18
C VAL A 38 -5.38 4.36 -2.21
N PHE A 39 -5.27 5.04 -3.35
CA PHE A 39 -5.76 6.40 -3.49
C PHE A 39 -7.27 6.49 -3.30
N ALA A 40 -8.04 5.59 -3.94
CA ALA A 40 -9.48 5.51 -3.77
C ALA A 40 -9.86 5.23 -2.29
N SER A 41 -9.24 4.22 -1.67
CA SER A 41 -9.49 3.88 -0.26
C SER A 41 -9.15 5.03 0.70
N GLY A 42 -8.03 5.71 0.50
CA GLY A 42 -7.67 6.89 1.31
C GLY A 42 -8.61 8.07 1.09
N SER A 43 -9.18 8.21 -0.11
CA SER A 43 -10.12 9.28 -0.42
C SER A 43 -11.50 9.09 0.20
N GLU A 44 -11.92 7.85 0.41
CA GLU A 44 -13.18 7.47 1.05
C GLU A 44 -13.11 7.63 2.57
N ASN A 45 -11.97 7.26 3.18
CA ASN A 45 -11.74 7.32 4.63
C ASN A 45 -11.45 8.75 5.18
N ARG A 46 -11.66 9.80 4.38
CA ARG A 46 -11.46 11.20 4.81
C ARG A 46 -12.36 11.63 5.99
N PRO A 47 -13.64 11.24 6.09
CA PRO A 47 -14.48 11.60 7.24
C PRO A 47 -13.96 10.95 8.54
N ASP A 48 -13.63 9.66 8.49
CA ASP A 48 -13.13 8.88 9.64
C ASP A 48 -11.78 9.35 10.18
N ALA A 49 -10.94 9.97 9.32
CA ALA A 49 -9.65 10.52 9.74
C ALA A 49 -9.76 11.76 10.63
N PHE A 50 -10.90 12.46 10.58
CA PHE A 50 -11.15 13.68 11.34
C PHE A 50 -12.31 13.55 12.33
N ASP A 51 -13.09 12.48 12.26
CA ASP A 51 -14.09 12.17 13.27
C ASP A 51 -13.43 11.69 14.58
N PRO A 52 -13.78 12.29 15.74
CA PRO A 52 -13.17 11.93 17.01
C PRO A 52 -13.61 10.52 17.43
N VAL A 53 -12.70 9.55 17.30
CA VAL A 53 -12.81 8.22 17.90
C VAL A 53 -12.55 8.34 19.42
N GLY A 54 -13.45 9.00 20.15
CA GLY A 54 -13.35 9.21 21.59
C GLY A 54 -12.25 10.19 22.05
N GLU A 55 -12.21 10.46 23.37
CA GLU A 55 -11.20 11.32 23.99
C GLU A 55 -9.78 10.78 23.76
N GLY A 56 -8.98 11.48 22.94
CA GLY A 56 -7.52 11.31 22.87
C GLY A 56 -6.94 10.54 21.68
N MET A 57 -7.75 10.02 20.75
CA MET A 57 -7.27 9.19 19.62
C MET A 57 -7.35 9.89 18.24
N SER A 58 -7.70 11.17 18.18
CA SER A 58 -7.73 11.93 16.94
C SER A 58 -6.31 12.37 16.55
N ALA A 59 -5.80 11.83 15.44
CA ALA A 59 -4.52 12.27 14.90
C ALA A 59 -4.60 13.73 14.46
N THR A 60 -3.72 14.58 14.99
CA THR A 60 -3.62 15.98 14.54
C THR A 60 -3.18 16.05 13.07
N GLY A 61 -3.53 17.12 12.36
CA GLY A 61 -3.09 17.32 10.97
C GLY A 61 -1.56 17.25 10.80
N ALA A 62 -0.80 17.68 11.81
CA ALA A 62 0.66 17.55 11.83
C ALA A 62 1.12 16.08 11.93
N GLN A 63 0.49 15.27 12.79
CA GLN A 63 0.78 13.83 12.91
C GLN A 63 0.44 13.07 11.63
N LEU A 64 -0.68 13.40 10.96
CA LEU A 64 -1.04 12.82 9.67
C LEU A 64 0.01 13.15 8.60
N LEU A 65 0.48 14.40 8.55
CA LEU A 65 1.51 14.80 7.60
C LEU A 65 2.85 14.10 7.85
N VAL A 66 3.31 14.05 9.11
CA VAL A 66 4.56 13.37 9.48
C VAL A 66 4.49 11.87 9.19
N SER A 67 3.41 11.21 9.59
CA SER A 67 3.22 9.78 9.32
C SER A 67 3.11 9.47 7.83
N THR A 68 2.47 10.33 7.04
CA THR A 68 2.43 10.22 5.57
C THR A 68 3.81 10.30 4.95
N VAL A 69 4.64 11.27 5.38
CA VAL A 69 6.02 11.43 4.88
C VAL A 69 6.87 10.21 5.23
N ILE A 70 6.78 9.72 6.47
CA ILE A 70 7.51 8.51 6.89
C ILE A 70 7.05 7.30 6.08
N ALA A 71 5.74 7.09 5.94
CA ALA A 71 5.18 5.98 5.17
C ALA A 71 5.60 6.04 3.70
N PHE A 72 5.65 7.24 3.10
CA PHE A 72 6.13 7.43 1.73
C PHE A 72 7.60 7.03 1.58
N VAL A 73 8.49 7.53 2.44
CA VAL A 73 9.93 7.26 2.38
C VAL A 73 10.22 5.77 2.60
N VAL A 74 9.65 5.19 3.66
CA VAL A 74 9.85 3.77 3.99
C VAL A 74 9.24 2.88 2.94
N GLY A 75 8.03 3.18 2.48
CA GLY A 75 7.34 2.43 1.43
C GLY A 75 8.12 2.44 0.12
N TYR A 76 8.61 3.61 -0.31
CA TYR A 76 9.45 3.73 -1.50
C TYR A 76 10.75 2.92 -1.36
N ALA A 77 11.44 3.05 -0.23
CA ALA A 77 12.66 2.30 0.04
C ALA A 77 12.42 0.78 -0.01
N ALA A 78 11.35 0.29 0.64
CA ALA A 78 10.99 -1.12 0.67
C ALA A 78 10.66 -1.67 -0.73
N VAL A 79 9.86 -0.96 -1.52
CA VAL A 79 9.50 -1.36 -2.90
C VAL A 79 10.74 -1.36 -3.79
N SER A 80 11.57 -0.32 -3.71
CA SER A 80 12.80 -0.24 -4.51
C SER A 80 13.77 -1.38 -4.19
N TRP A 81 13.93 -1.72 -2.92
CA TRP A 81 14.74 -2.85 -2.48
C TRP A 81 14.16 -4.18 -2.94
N PHE A 82 12.85 -4.38 -2.79
CA PHE A 82 12.16 -5.60 -3.16
C PHE A 82 12.27 -5.89 -4.67
N LEU A 83 12.09 -4.87 -5.52
CA LEU A 83 12.27 -5.03 -6.97
C LEU A 83 13.72 -5.38 -7.32
N ARG A 84 14.72 -4.77 -6.66
CA ARG A 84 16.13 -5.14 -6.84
C ARG A 84 16.43 -6.56 -6.37
N PHE A 85 15.77 -7.01 -5.31
CA PHE A 85 15.91 -8.37 -4.81
C PHE A 85 15.31 -9.40 -5.76
N LEU A 86 14.19 -9.09 -6.42
CA LEU A 86 13.54 -10.00 -7.39
C LEU A 86 14.30 -10.16 -8.70
N VAL A 87 15.09 -9.17 -9.09
CA VAL A 87 15.90 -9.18 -10.34
C VAL A 87 17.27 -9.85 -10.12
N ARG A 88 17.64 -10.14 -8.85
CA ARG A 88 18.78 -11.00 -8.51
C ARG A 88 18.40 -12.47 -8.58
#